data_AF-A0A1L0DK93-F1
#
_entry.id   AF-A0A1L0DK93-F1
#
_cell.length_a   1.000
_cell.length_b   1.000
_cell.length_c   1.000
_cell.angle_alpha   90.00
_cell.angle_beta   90.00
_cell.angle_gamma   90.00
#
_symmetry.space_group_name_H-M   'P 1'
#
loop_
_entity.id
_entity.type
_entity.pdbx_description
1 polymer ?
#
loop_
_entity_poly.entity_id
_entity_poly.type
_entity_poly.pdbx_seq_one_letter_code
_entity_poly.pdbx_strand_id
1 'polypeptide(L)'
;MIRNSGLSQANKIIVPNNSEAMIQKYTCVPVDEYDVLIVTNGAVHQVEQALHQLNERTDNDIPLNATIVYLDSFEDLVTHLRITNMETMSPTTNFKGKTVFMFFNGLEYIQNFICEVIDYYGSLVMGFTPDFHKARLSILNNSYYYFDSSVATDLGMEPTSMLSDSVQFNYIVTIVNDILKKMSFMLHRIRGVYLDDIQFNGERLYPLQALLRNFPNLERVDLASEAEVCFREIVV
;
A
#
# COMPACT_ATOMS: atom_id res chain seq x y z
N MET A 1 44.76 24.24 -26.16
CA MET A 1 43.92 25.46 -26.27
C MET A 1 42.64 25.07 -27.00
N ILE A 2 41.48 25.34 -26.37
CA ILE A 2 40.14 25.54 -26.95
C ILE A 2 39.49 24.28 -27.59
N ARG A 3 38.59 23.55 -26.93
CA ARG A 3 37.15 23.76 -26.58
C ARG A 3 36.15 23.70 -27.76
N ASN A 4 35.06 22.96 -27.48
CA ASN A 4 33.67 23.11 -27.94
C ASN A 4 33.29 22.56 -29.33
N SER A 5 32.11 22.01 -29.60
CA SER A 5 30.95 21.53 -28.81
C SER A 5 29.81 21.21 -29.79
N GLY A 6 29.01 20.17 -29.51
CA GLY A 6 27.61 20.05 -29.97
C GLY A 6 27.41 19.66 -31.44
N LEU A 7 26.29 19.09 -31.88
CA LEU A 7 25.03 18.76 -31.24
C LEU A 7 24.35 17.75 -32.18
N SER A 8 23.76 16.71 -31.59
CA SER A 8 22.91 15.71 -32.25
C SER A 8 21.75 16.39 -32.98
N GLN A 9 21.49 15.98 -34.22
CA GLN A 9 20.38 16.46 -35.03
C GLN A 9 19.06 16.02 -34.41
N ALA A 10 18.33 16.96 -33.81
CA ALA A 10 16.93 16.80 -33.46
C ALA A 10 16.07 16.97 -34.73
N ASN A 11 15.27 15.96 -35.03
CA ASN A 11 14.19 16.05 -36.02
C ASN A 11 13.24 17.19 -35.64
N LYS A 12 13.27 18.28 -36.40
CA LYS A 12 12.30 19.38 -36.32
C LYS A 12 11.00 18.95 -36.98
N ILE A 13 9.99 18.62 -36.17
CA ILE A 13 8.60 18.63 -36.63
C ILE A 13 8.08 20.05 -36.39
N ILE A 14 7.75 20.75 -37.49
CA ILE A 14 7.08 22.05 -37.46
C ILE A 14 5.57 21.76 -37.37
N VAL A 15 4.92 22.17 -36.28
CA VAL A 15 3.46 22.18 -36.15
C VAL A 15 3.00 23.64 -36.14
N PRO A 16 1.93 24.03 -36.87
CA PRO A 16 1.52 25.42 -36.97
C PRO A 16 0.86 25.90 -35.66
N ASN A 17 1.12 27.16 -35.31
CA ASN A 17 0.47 27.90 -34.25
C ASN A 17 -1.04 28.02 -34.50
N ASN A 18 -1.86 27.45 -33.61
CA ASN A 18 -2.95 28.14 -32.91
C ASN A 18 -3.83 27.13 -32.16
N SER A 19 -4.11 27.46 -30.89
CA SER A 19 -5.22 27.07 -30.00
C SER A 19 -4.78 26.32 -28.74
N GLU A 20 -4.86 27.05 -27.62
CA GLU A 20 -4.90 26.60 -26.21
C GLU A 20 -3.81 25.62 -25.78
N ALA A 21 -2.79 26.17 -25.09
CA ALA A 21 -1.72 25.39 -24.50
C ALA A 21 -2.26 24.48 -23.38
N MET A 22 -2.63 23.24 -23.72
CA MET A 22 -2.63 22.14 -22.77
C MET A 22 -1.19 21.97 -22.27
N ILE A 23 -0.93 22.39 -21.03
CA ILE A 23 0.30 22.05 -20.34
C ILE A 23 0.20 20.56 -20.01
N GLN A 24 0.69 19.70 -20.90
CA GLN A 24 1.01 18.32 -20.55
C GLN A 24 2.15 18.38 -19.53
N LYS A 25 1.82 18.18 -18.25
CA LYS A 25 2.81 17.94 -17.21
C LYS A 25 3.50 16.61 -17.52
N TYR A 26 4.68 16.68 -18.11
CA TYR A 26 5.58 15.54 -18.17
C TYR A 26 6.22 15.38 -16.80
N THR A 27 5.64 14.51 -15.98
CA THR A 27 6.21 14.14 -14.68
C THR A 27 7.32 13.13 -14.95
N CYS A 28 8.58 13.57 -14.89
CA CYS A 28 9.73 12.66 -14.87
C CYS A 28 9.76 11.95 -13.52
N VAL A 29 9.04 10.83 -13.42
CA VAL A 29 9.04 9.98 -12.22
C VAL A 29 10.24 9.01 -12.32
N PRO A 30 11.04 8.84 -11.25
CA PRO A 30 12.16 7.88 -11.24
C PRO A 30 11.70 6.46 -11.60
N VAL A 31 12.53 5.72 -12.35
CA VAL A 31 12.23 4.35 -12.81
C VAL A 31 11.93 3.40 -11.63
N ASP A 32 12.60 3.59 -10.49
CA ASP A 32 12.43 2.79 -9.27
C ASP A 32 11.03 2.92 -8.62
N GLU A 33 10.22 3.95 -8.96
CA GLU A 33 8.84 4.11 -8.45
C GLU A 33 7.80 3.33 -9.27
N TYR A 34 8.23 2.63 -10.33
CA TYR A 34 7.37 1.82 -11.20
C TYR A 34 7.37 0.33 -10.84
N ASP A 35 8.12 -0.11 -9.82
CA ASP A 35 7.99 -1.48 -9.33
C ASP A 35 6.93 -1.52 -8.23
N VAL A 36 5.86 -2.29 -8.46
CA VAL A 36 4.75 -2.44 -7.53
C VAL A 36 4.63 -3.91 -7.14
N LEU A 37 4.77 -4.18 -5.84
CA LEU A 37 4.49 -5.49 -5.27
C LEU A 37 3.06 -5.48 -4.71
N ILE A 38 2.22 -6.42 -5.16
CA ILE A 38 0.88 -6.62 -4.62
C ILE A 38 0.86 -7.93 -3.86
N VAL A 39 0.54 -7.86 -2.57
CA VAL A 39 0.34 -9.04 -1.72
C VAL A 39 -1.15 -9.19 -1.48
N THR A 40 -1.74 -10.28 -1.98
CA THR A 40 -3.20 -10.40 -2.00
C THR A 40 -3.70 -11.84 -2.13
N ASN A 41 -4.91 -12.09 -1.65
CA ASN A 41 -5.71 -13.28 -1.96
C ASN A 41 -6.82 -13.01 -2.99
N GLY A 42 -6.86 -11.82 -3.57
CA GLY A 42 -7.82 -11.44 -4.60
C GLY A 42 -7.42 -12.00 -5.96
N ALA A 43 -8.41 -12.33 -6.78
CA ALA A 43 -8.14 -12.63 -8.18
C ALA A 43 -7.64 -11.38 -8.91
N VAL A 44 -6.81 -11.55 -9.96
CA VAL A 44 -6.18 -10.44 -10.71
C VAL A 44 -7.20 -9.37 -11.13
N HIS A 45 -8.38 -9.78 -11.62
CA HIS A 45 -9.43 -8.84 -12.03
C HIS A 45 -10.01 -8.01 -10.87
N GLN A 46 -10.12 -8.58 -9.66
CA GLN A 46 -10.57 -7.85 -8.46
C GLN A 46 -9.53 -6.80 -8.07
N VAL A 47 -8.25 -7.18 -8.13
CA VAL A 47 -7.13 -6.29 -7.85
C VAL A 47 -7.08 -5.13 -8.85
N GLU A 48 -7.12 -5.41 -10.15
CA GLU A 48 -7.10 -4.39 -11.20
C GLU A 48 -8.27 -3.41 -11.05
N GLN A 49 -9.47 -3.91 -10.80
CA GLN A 49 -10.65 -3.07 -10.58
C GLN A 49 -10.46 -2.16 -9.36
N ALA A 50 -9.99 -2.70 -8.23
CA ALA A 50 -9.73 -1.92 -7.03
C ALA A 50 -8.64 -0.85 -7.27
N LEU A 51 -7.55 -1.19 -7.98
CA LEU A 51 -6.50 -0.23 -8.34
C LEU A 51 -7.02 0.89 -9.24
N HIS A 52 -7.88 0.59 -10.21
CA HIS A 52 -8.52 1.61 -11.04
C HIS A 52 -9.33 2.59 -10.18
N GLN A 53 -10.18 2.08 -9.28
CA GLN A 53 -10.99 2.90 -8.38
C GLN A 53 -10.14 3.75 -7.41
N LEU A 54 -9.04 3.19 -6.92
CA LEU A 54 -8.09 3.91 -6.07
C LEU A 54 -7.42 5.06 -6.83
N ASN A 55 -6.98 4.83 -8.06
CA ASN A 55 -6.26 5.82 -8.84
C ASN A 55 -7.13 6.98 -9.33
N GLU A 56 -8.42 6.75 -9.57
CA GLU A 56 -9.39 7.82 -9.83
C GLU A 56 -9.46 8.83 -8.66
N ARG A 57 -9.11 8.39 -7.44
CA ARG A 57 -9.23 9.19 -6.22
C ARG A 57 -7.91 9.72 -5.70
N THR A 58 -6.79 9.08 -6.07
CA THR A 58 -5.48 9.31 -5.46
C THR A 58 -4.45 9.92 -6.41
N ASP A 59 -4.90 10.62 -7.47
CA ASP A 59 -4.03 11.27 -8.47
C ASP A 59 -2.95 10.32 -9.04
N ASN A 60 -3.33 9.06 -9.27
CA ASN A 60 -2.43 7.98 -9.71
C ASN A 60 -1.28 7.66 -8.73
N ASP A 61 -1.53 7.69 -7.42
CA ASP A 61 -0.55 7.31 -6.41
C ASP A 61 -0.06 5.86 -6.55
N ILE A 62 -0.77 4.98 -7.26
CA ILE A 62 -0.28 3.64 -7.62
C ILE A 62 -0.30 3.53 -9.16
N PRO A 63 0.81 3.78 -9.87
CA PRO A 63 0.81 3.87 -11.33
C PRO A 63 0.34 2.56 -11.97
N LEU A 64 -0.72 2.63 -12.78
CA LEU A 64 -1.28 1.46 -13.49
C LEU A 64 -0.36 0.93 -14.59
N ASN A 65 0.56 1.77 -15.08
CA ASN A 65 1.58 1.43 -16.07
C ASN A 65 2.90 0.95 -15.43
N ALA A 66 2.87 0.58 -14.15
CA ALA A 66 3.98 -0.01 -13.41
C ALA A 66 4.25 -1.47 -13.83
N THR A 67 5.45 -1.94 -13.51
CA THR A 67 5.75 -3.37 -13.43
C THR A 67 5.12 -3.92 -12.15
N ILE A 68 4.01 -4.63 -12.28
CA ILE A 68 3.29 -5.20 -11.14
C ILE A 68 3.68 -6.67 -10.95
N VAL A 69 4.12 -7.01 -9.74
CA VAL A 69 4.37 -8.38 -9.29
C VAL A 69 3.30 -8.76 -8.28
N TYR A 70 2.57 -9.84 -8.56
CA TYR A 70 1.55 -10.39 -7.68
C TYR A 70 2.17 -11.48 -6.80
N LEU A 71 1.84 -11.44 -5.51
CA LEU A 71 2.32 -12.34 -4.48
C LEU A 71 1.11 -12.81 -3.69
N ASP A 72 0.99 -14.12 -3.48
CA ASP A 72 -0.19 -14.71 -2.87
C ASP A 72 -0.10 -14.73 -1.34
N SER A 73 1.12 -14.67 -0.78
CA SER A 73 1.38 -14.75 0.66
C SER A 73 2.40 -13.74 1.15
N PHE A 74 2.49 -13.57 2.48
CA PHE A 74 3.56 -12.78 3.08
C PHE A 74 4.91 -13.51 2.96
N GLU A 75 4.93 -14.83 2.98
CA GLU A 75 6.15 -15.62 2.72
C GLU A 75 6.73 -15.34 1.32
N ASP A 76 5.88 -15.24 0.30
CA ASP A 76 6.31 -14.89 -1.07
C ASP A 76 6.94 -13.50 -1.13
N LEU A 77 6.39 -12.53 -0.39
CA LEU A 77 6.98 -11.20 -0.25
C LEU A 77 8.38 -11.28 0.36
N VAL A 78 8.54 -11.98 1.48
CA VAL A 78 9.84 -12.14 2.14
C VAL A 78 10.84 -12.82 1.22
N THR A 79 10.42 -13.84 0.49
CA THR A 79 11.25 -14.57 -0.47
C THR A 79 11.67 -13.68 -1.63
N HIS A 80 10.73 -12.94 -2.23
CA HIS A 80 11.00 -11.98 -3.29
C HIS A 80 12.02 -10.93 -2.86
N LEU A 81 11.80 -10.31 -1.69
CA LEU A 81 12.72 -9.31 -1.14
C LEU A 81 14.11 -9.90 -0.90
N ARG A 82 14.22 -11.13 -0.38
CA ARG A 82 15.52 -11.80 -0.19
C ARG A 82 16.25 -12.00 -1.51
N ILE A 83 15.59 -12.50 -2.54
CA ILE A 83 16.18 -12.74 -3.87
C ILE A 83 16.70 -11.43 -4.47
N THR A 84 15.86 -10.40 -4.51
CA THR A 84 16.22 -9.08 -5.06
C THR A 84 17.38 -8.42 -4.30
N ASN A 85 17.49 -8.67 -2.99
CA ASN A 85 18.60 -8.18 -2.18
C ASN A 85 19.91 -8.95 -2.43
N MET A 86 19.85 -10.26 -2.73
CA MET A 86 21.03 -11.04 -3.10
C MET A 86 21.64 -10.59 -4.43
N GLU A 87 20.80 -10.17 -5.38
CA GLU A 87 21.24 -9.67 -6.68
C GLU A 87 21.92 -8.30 -6.59
N THR A 88 21.53 -7.46 -5.64
CA THR A 88 21.98 -6.06 -5.56
C THR A 88 23.21 -5.84 -4.67
N MET A 89 23.72 -6.86 -3.97
CA MET A 89 24.90 -6.82 -3.07
C MET A 89 24.92 -5.63 -2.09
N SER A 90 23.77 -5.05 -1.77
CA SER A 90 23.63 -3.93 -0.85
C SER A 90 23.23 -4.45 0.53
N PRO A 91 23.95 -4.09 1.61
CA PRO A 91 23.62 -4.52 2.97
C PRO A 91 22.37 -3.83 3.55
N THR A 92 21.76 -2.89 2.83
CA THR A 92 20.53 -2.21 3.23
C THR A 92 19.39 -2.57 2.27
N THR A 93 18.47 -3.39 2.77
CA THR A 93 17.33 -4.00 2.07
C THR A 93 16.16 -3.03 1.94
N ASN A 94 16.38 -1.87 1.31
CA ASN A 94 15.29 -0.89 1.13
C ASN A 94 14.68 -1.09 -0.25
N PHE A 95 13.57 -1.82 -0.33
CA PHE A 95 12.76 -1.82 -1.53
C PHE A 95 12.22 -0.39 -1.75
N LYS A 96 12.52 0.18 -2.93
CA LYS A 96 12.17 1.56 -3.26
C LYS A 96 10.81 1.70 -3.94
N GLY A 97 10.31 0.61 -4.53
CA GLY A 97 9.00 0.58 -5.16
C GLY A 97 7.85 0.67 -4.16
N LYS A 98 6.63 0.42 -4.63
CA LYS A 98 5.41 0.47 -3.82
C LYS A 98 4.99 -0.94 -3.43
N THR A 99 4.56 -1.12 -2.18
CA THR A 99 4.01 -2.39 -1.71
C THR A 99 2.57 -2.17 -1.32
N VAL A 100 1.66 -2.92 -1.93
CA VAL A 100 0.22 -2.80 -1.73
C VAL A 100 -0.28 -4.12 -1.17
N PHE A 101 -0.74 -4.10 0.08
CA PHE A 101 -1.40 -5.24 0.71
C PHE A 101 -2.90 -5.10 0.44
N MET A 102 -3.48 -6.03 -0.30
CA MET A 102 -4.89 -5.98 -0.67
C MET A 102 -5.62 -7.20 -0.12
N PHE A 103 -6.54 -6.97 0.81
CA PHE A 103 -7.28 -8.02 1.51
C PHE A 103 -8.70 -8.12 0.95
N PHE A 104 -9.04 -9.29 0.46
CA PHE A 104 -10.35 -9.64 -0.07
C PHE A 104 -10.89 -10.89 0.64
N ASN A 105 -12.15 -11.24 0.37
CA ASN A 105 -12.68 -12.60 0.58
C ASN A 105 -12.52 -13.12 2.03
N GLY A 106 -12.90 -12.31 3.02
CA GLY A 106 -13.05 -12.75 4.41
C GLY A 106 -11.76 -12.81 5.26
N LEU A 107 -11.93 -13.28 6.50
CA LEU A 107 -10.91 -13.19 7.57
C LEU A 107 -9.83 -14.27 7.53
N GLU A 108 -10.06 -15.39 6.84
CA GLU A 108 -9.12 -16.53 6.84
C GLU A 108 -7.74 -16.12 6.32
N TYR A 109 -7.71 -15.37 5.21
CA TYR A 109 -6.45 -14.88 4.66
C TYR A 109 -5.73 -13.91 5.60
N ILE A 110 -6.47 -13.02 6.26
CA ILE A 110 -5.89 -12.07 7.23
C ILE A 110 -5.26 -12.82 8.41
N GLN A 111 -5.90 -13.87 8.90
CA GLN A 111 -5.36 -14.70 9.98
C GLN A 111 -4.06 -15.39 9.54
N ASN A 112 -4.04 -16.01 8.36
CA ASN A 112 -2.85 -16.64 7.80
C ASN A 112 -1.72 -15.61 7.64
N PHE A 113 -2.02 -14.45 7.06
CA PHE A 113 -1.08 -13.34 6.92
C PHE A 113 -0.49 -12.91 8.28
N ILE A 114 -1.32 -12.71 9.30
CA ILE A 114 -0.86 -12.33 10.64
C ILE A 114 0.04 -13.41 11.26
N CYS A 115 -0.30 -14.69 11.12
CA CYS A 115 0.52 -15.80 11.59
C CYS A 115 1.89 -15.80 10.90
N GLU A 116 1.93 -15.70 9.56
CA GLU A 116 3.18 -15.65 8.78
C GLU A 116 4.07 -14.47 9.21
N VAL A 117 3.49 -13.30 9.45
CA VAL A 117 4.21 -12.12 9.96
C VAL A 117 4.81 -12.37 11.34
N ILE A 118 4.06 -12.99 12.25
CA ILE A 118 4.52 -13.31 13.60
C ILE A 118 5.64 -14.35 13.56
N ASP A 119 5.49 -15.40 12.77
CA ASP A 119 6.49 -16.47 12.62
C ASP A 119 7.77 -15.93 12.02
N TYR A 120 7.67 -15.08 11.00
CA TYR A 120 8.82 -14.39 10.43
C TYR A 120 9.52 -13.51 11.46
N TYR A 121 8.77 -12.69 12.20
CA TYR A 121 9.33 -11.88 13.28
C TYR A 121 10.04 -12.75 14.34
N GLY A 122 9.45 -13.87 14.74
CA GLY A 122 10.05 -14.82 15.65
C GLY A 122 11.37 -15.40 15.10
N SER A 123 11.39 -15.78 13.82
CA SER A 123 12.59 -16.30 13.16
C SER A 123 13.72 -15.27 13.12
N LEU A 124 13.40 -14.00 12.91
CA LEU A 124 14.34 -12.90 12.95
C LEU A 124 14.95 -12.78 14.36
N VAL A 125 14.12 -12.70 15.39
CA VAL A 125 14.55 -12.50 16.79
C VAL A 125 15.46 -13.65 17.28
N MET A 126 15.14 -14.89 16.92
CA MET A 126 15.89 -16.07 17.34
C MET A 126 17.22 -16.25 16.58
N GLY A 127 17.41 -15.57 15.45
CA GLY A 127 18.57 -15.70 14.57
C GLY A 127 19.89 -15.06 15.04
N PHE A 128 19.94 -14.48 16.26
CA PHE A 128 21.13 -13.91 16.94
C PHE A 128 22.36 -13.61 16.06
N THR A 129 22.30 -12.57 15.24
CA THR A 129 23.49 -11.91 14.68
C THR A 129 23.56 -10.45 15.16
N PRO A 130 24.73 -9.89 15.52
CA PRO A 130 24.84 -8.49 15.97
C PRO A 130 24.31 -7.44 14.98
N ASP A 131 24.26 -7.77 13.68
CA ASP A 131 23.63 -6.96 12.62
C ASP A 131 22.09 -7.01 12.62
N PHE A 132 21.47 -7.70 13.57
CA PHE A 132 20.03 -7.79 13.78
C PHE A 132 19.36 -6.40 13.86
N HIS A 133 20.02 -5.42 14.46
CA HIS A 133 19.51 -4.04 14.52
C HIS A 133 19.56 -3.32 13.17
N LYS A 134 20.43 -3.72 12.23
CA LYS A 134 20.43 -3.20 10.85
C LYS A 134 19.40 -3.91 9.97
N ALA A 135 19.18 -5.20 10.17
CA ALA A 135 18.12 -5.96 9.48
C ALA A 135 16.70 -5.52 9.89
N ARG A 136 16.55 -4.87 11.06
CA ARG A 136 15.30 -4.24 11.53
C ARG A 136 14.91 -2.96 10.78
N LEU A 137 15.74 -2.47 9.86
CA LEU A 137 15.47 -1.21 9.18
C LEU A 137 14.50 -1.46 8.02
N SER A 138 13.20 -1.34 8.32
CA SER A 138 12.25 -0.68 7.42
C SER A 138 12.38 -1.07 5.94
N ILE A 139 12.13 -2.35 5.65
CA ILE A 139 12.24 -2.90 4.30
C ILE A 139 11.25 -2.20 3.34
N LEU A 140 10.11 -1.77 3.89
CA LEU A 140 9.00 -1.21 3.12
C LEU A 140 8.79 0.28 3.47
N ASN A 141 9.11 1.15 2.51
CA ASN A 141 8.99 2.60 2.65
C ASN A 141 7.71 3.18 2.03
N ASN A 142 7.09 2.48 1.10
CA ASN A 142 5.90 2.94 0.38
C ASN A 142 4.79 1.90 0.49
N SER A 143 4.33 1.67 1.73
CA SER A 143 3.32 0.65 2.01
C SER A 143 1.91 1.22 1.93
N TYR A 144 1.03 0.53 1.23
CA TYR A 144 -0.38 0.82 1.10
C TYR A 144 -1.19 -0.39 1.53
N TYR A 145 -2.33 -0.15 2.16
CA TYR A 145 -3.23 -1.20 2.63
C TYR A 145 -4.61 -0.95 2.07
N TYR A 146 -5.19 -1.95 1.41
CA TYR A 146 -6.54 -1.90 0.89
C TYR A 146 -7.36 -3.02 1.51
N PHE A 147 -8.54 -2.65 2.00
CA PHE A 147 -9.51 -3.57 2.58
C PHE A 147 -10.83 -3.44 1.86
N ASP A 148 -11.24 -4.53 1.20
CA ASP A 148 -12.58 -4.62 0.60
C ASP A 148 -13.64 -4.89 1.68
N SER A 149 -14.89 -4.51 1.41
CA SER A 149 -16.00 -4.70 2.36
C SER A 149 -16.27 -6.18 2.65
N SER A 150 -15.91 -7.07 1.71
CA SER A 150 -15.98 -8.53 1.83
C SER A 150 -15.13 -9.11 2.97
N VAL A 151 -14.18 -8.35 3.51
CA VAL A 151 -13.38 -8.78 4.68
C VAL A 151 -14.24 -8.94 5.93
N ALA A 152 -15.25 -8.06 6.09
CA ALA A 152 -16.07 -8.00 7.30
C ALA A 152 -17.52 -8.45 7.08
N THR A 153 -17.95 -8.64 5.82
CA THR A 153 -19.27 -9.19 5.51
C THR A 153 -19.21 -10.71 5.46
N ASP A 154 -19.80 -11.33 6.48
CA ASP A 154 -19.85 -12.79 6.60
C ASP A 154 -20.62 -13.40 5.41
N LEU A 155 -20.03 -14.41 4.77
CA LEU A 155 -20.64 -15.17 3.67
C LEU A 155 -21.78 -16.06 4.22
N GLY A 156 -22.93 -15.46 4.52
CA GLY A 156 -24.19 -16.23 4.68
C GLY A 156 -24.90 -16.18 6.03
N MET A 157 -24.62 -15.21 6.90
CA MET A 157 -25.46 -15.01 8.10
C MET A 157 -26.53 -13.95 7.86
N GLU A 158 -27.80 -14.34 8.01
CA GLU A 158 -28.94 -13.44 8.07
C GLU A 158 -28.68 -12.32 9.10
N PRO A 159 -28.97 -11.05 8.75
CA PRO A 159 -28.55 -9.86 9.49
C PRO A 159 -29.38 -9.59 10.75
N THR A 160 -29.70 -10.62 11.54
CA THR A 160 -30.65 -10.48 12.66
C THR A 160 -30.09 -10.78 14.05
N SER A 161 -28.82 -11.16 14.24
CA SER A 161 -28.35 -11.38 15.64
C SER A 161 -26.88 -11.14 16.00
N MET A 162 -26.12 -10.33 15.27
CA MET A 162 -24.79 -9.87 15.74
C MET A 162 -24.73 -8.33 15.75
N LEU A 163 -25.57 -7.74 16.60
CA LEU A 163 -25.46 -6.38 17.16
C LEU A 163 -25.37 -5.24 16.13
N SER A 164 -26.54 -4.71 15.75
CA SER A 164 -26.78 -3.33 15.29
C SER A 164 -25.64 -2.64 14.55
N ASP A 165 -25.66 -2.71 13.22
CA ASP A 165 -25.13 -1.84 12.14
C ASP A 165 -23.91 -0.92 12.35
N SER A 166 -23.62 -0.39 13.54
CA SER A 166 -22.50 0.51 13.82
C SER A 166 -21.18 -0.19 14.20
N VAL A 167 -21.18 -1.51 14.39
CA VAL A 167 -19.99 -2.26 14.86
C VAL A 167 -19.11 -2.74 13.71
N GLN A 168 -19.64 -2.87 12.49
CA GLN A 168 -18.89 -3.39 11.33
C GLN A 168 -17.69 -2.53 10.96
N PHE A 169 -17.85 -1.20 10.99
CA PHE A 169 -16.73 -0.30 10.77
C PHE A 169 -15.65 -0.41 11.87
N ASN A 170 -16.06 -0.61 13.12
CA ASN A 170 -15.10 -0.83 14.21
C ASN A 170 -14.33 -2.15 14.04
N TYR A 171 -14.97 -3.19 13.50
CA TYR A 171 -14.27 -4.44 13.20
C TYR A 171 -13.19 -4.23 12.15
N ILE A 172 -13.49 -3.57 11.03
CA ILE A 172 -12.46 -3.36 9.99
C ILE A 172 -11.31 -2.49 10.50
N VAL A 173 -11.58 -1.44 11.27
CA VAL A 173 -10.52 -0.62 11.88
C VAL A 173 -9.70 -1.41 12.90
N THR A 174 -10.32 -2.35 13.63
CA THR A 174 -9.60 -3.25 14.55
C THR A 174 -8.67 -4.20 13.80
N ILE A 175 -9.13 -4.75 12.67
CA ILE A 175 -8.31 -5.59 11.77
C ILE A 175 -7.11 -4.79 11.25
N VAL A 176 -7.34 -3.59 10.73
CA VAL A 176 -6.29 -2.68 10.25
C VAL A 176 -5.26 -2.45 11.36
N ASN A 177 -5.72 -2.10 12.56
CA ASN A 177 -4.85 -1.85 13.71
C ASN A 177 -3.98 -3.08 14.05
N ASP A 178 -4.54 -4.30 14.05
CA ASP A 178 -3.75 -5.49 14.35
C ASP A 178 -2.70 -5.76 13.27
N ILE A 179 -3.07 -5.70 11.98
CA ILE A 179 -2.13 -5.86 10.86
C ILE A 179 -0.98 -4.86 10.96
N LEU A 180 -1.29 -3.57 11.12
CA LEU A 180 -0.26 -2.52 11.21
C LEU A 180 0.64 -2.72 12.42
N LYS A 181 0.08 -3.14 13.57
CA LYS A 181 0.86 -3.44 14.77
C LYS A 181 1.80 -4.62 14.56
N LYS A 182 1.36 -5.71 13.93
CA LYS A 182 2.22 -6.88 13.63
C LYS A 182 3.30 -6.54 12.62
N MET A 183 2.97 -5.76 11.60
CA MET A 183 3.90 -5.35 10.55
C MET A 183 4.87 -4.23 10.97
N SER A 184 4.67 -3.61 12.14
CA SER A 184 5.42 -2.43 12.60
C SER A 184 6.95 -2.57 12.56
N PHE A 185 7.51 -3.78 12.63
CA PHE A 185 8.94 -4.01 12.55
C PHE A 185 9.51 -3.91 11.11
N MET A 186 8.67 -4.00 10.07
CA MET A 186 9.05 -3.88 8.66
C MET A 186 8.65 -2.54 8.02
N LEU A 187 7.66 -1.85 8.60
CA LEU A 187 7.08 -0.65 8.02
C LEU A 187 7.84 0.59 8.46
N HIS A 188 8.42 1.32 7.50
CA HIS A 188 8.89 2.68 7.78
C HIS A 188 7.73 3.67 7.76
N ARG A 189 7.06 3.71 6.62
CA ARG A 189 6.10 4.74 6.25
C ARG A 189 4.92 4.07 5.55
N ILE A 190 3.73 4.38 6.06
CA ILE A 190 2.46 3.86 5.58
C ILE A 190 1.79 5.00 4.83
N ARG A 191 1.85 4.93 3.51
CA ARG A 191 1.41 6.01 2.61
C ARG A 191 -0.10 6.15 2.58
N GLY A 192 -0.83 5.07 2.80
CA GLY A 192 -2.28 5.12 2.87
C GLY A 192 -2.91 3.81 3.32
N VAL A 193 -4.02 3.94 4.03
CA VAL A 193 -4.98 2.85 4.28
C VAL A 193 -6.28 3.21 3.57
N TYR A 194 -6.75 2.31 2.71
CA TYR A 194 -7.98 2.46 1.94
C TYR A 194 -9.01 1.46 2.45
N LEU A 195 -10.17 1.96 2.83
CA LEU A 195 -11.26 1.13 3.34
C LEU A 195 -12.45 1.24 2.40
N ASP A 196 -12.86 0.12 1.79
CA ASP A 196 -14.18 0.05 1.16
C ASP A 196 -15.26 -0.07 2.25
N ASP A 197 -15.82 1.08 2.60
CA ASP A 197 -16.80 1.24 3.66
C ASP A 197 -18.21 1.54 3.16
N ILE A 198 -18.48 1.36 1.85
CA ILE A 198 -19.80 1.64 1.25
C ILE A 198 -20.89 0.82 1.94
N GLN A 199 -20.56 -0.38 2.39
CA GLN A 199 -21.48 -1.29 3.07
C GLN A 199 -21.47 -1.14 4.60
N PHE A 200 -20.58 -0.34 5.17
CA PHE A 200 -20.44 -0.19 6.62
C PHE A 200 -21.19 1.03 7.13
N ASN A 201 -22.16 0.79 8.01
CA ASN A 201 -22.92 1.84 8.69
C ASN A 201 -22.26 2.24 10.02
N GLY A 202 -22.58 3.43 10.55
CA GLY A 202 -22.20 3.85 11.91
C GLY A 202 -21.24 5.03 12.03
N GLU A 203 -20.86 5.34 13.28
CA GLU A 203 -19.94 6.43 13.59
C GLU A 203 -18.49 6.04 13.30
N ARG A 204 -17.84 6.79 12.39
CA ARG A 204 -16.50 6.47 11.88
C ARG A 204 -15.40 7.35 12.48
N LEU A 205 -15.76 8.50 13.03
CA LEU A 205 -14.80 9.52 13.45
C LEU A 205 -13.88 9.01 14.57
N TYR A 206 -14.44 8.46 15.63
CA TYR A 206 -13.68 7.98 16.78
C TYR A 206 -12.68 6.85 16.44
N PRO A 207 -13.08 5.75 15.76
CA PRO A 207 -12.14 4.69 15.41
C PRO A 207 -11.04 5.17 14.45
N LEU A 208 -11.35 6.08 13.50
CA LEU A 208 -10.34 6.65 12.60
C LEU A 208 -9.33 7.54 13.34
N GLN A 209 -9.79 8.39 14.25
CA GLN A 209 -8.91 9.19 15.10
C GLN A 209 -8.01 8.32 15.99
N ALA A 210 -8.56 7.24 16.55
CA ALA A 210 -7.78 6.30 17.33
C ALA A 210 -6.69 5.61 16.49
N LEU A 211 -7.01 5.22 15.25
CA LEU A 211 -6.05 4.62 14.33
C LEU A 211 -4.89 5.57 14.01
N LEU A 212 -5.19 6.80 13.60
CA LEU A 212 -4.17 7.81 13.26
C LEU A 212 -3.27 8.15 14.46
N ARG A 213 -3.84 8.23 15.66
CA ARG A 213 -3.07 8.47 16.89
C ARG A 213 -2.12 7.31 17.23
N ASN A 214 -2.52 6.07 16.93
CA ASN A 214 -1.72 4.89 17.27
C ASN A 214 -0.58 4.64 16.25
N PHE A 215 -0.72 5.14 15.02
CA PHE A 215 0.25 4.97 13.93
C PHE A 215 0.67 6.31 13.35
N PRO A 216 1.62 7.03 13.99
CA PRO A 216 2.07 8.34 13.51
C PRO A 216 2.82 8.30 12.17
N ASN A 217 3.20 7.12 11.70
CA ASN A 217 3.79 6.90 10.37
C ASN A 217 2.74 6.64 9.27
N LEU A 218 1.45 6.70 9.60
CA LEU A 218 0.32 6.63 8.68
C LEU A 218 -0.06 8.02 8.18
N GLU A 219 0.06 8.25 6.87
CA GLU A 219 -0.12 9.59 6.30
C GLU A 219 -1.59 9.96 6.06
N ARG A 220 -2.40 8.95 5.69
CA ARG A 220 -3.81 9.13 5.41
C ARG A 220 -4.60 7.84 5.55
N VAL A 221 -5.89 8.02 5.79
CA VAL A 221 -6.91 6.98 5.67
C VAL A 221 -7.97 7.52 4.73
N ASP A 222 -8.30 6.77 3.70
CA ASP A 222 -9.29 7.14 2.69
C ASP A 222 -10.45 6.14 2.72
N LEU A 223 -11.68 6.66 2.72
CA LEU A 223 -12.92 5.88 2.77
C LEU A 223 -13.57 5.83 1.39
N ALA A 224 -14.13 4.69 1.02
CA ALA A 224 -14.81 4.55 -0.28
C ALA A 224 -16.09 5.39 -0.38
N SER A 225 -16.82 5.54 0.72
CA SER A 225 -18.07 6.30 0.79
C SER A 225 -17.88 7.82 0.87
N GLU A 226 -16.73 8.31 1.35
CA GLU A 226 -16.46 9.73 1.54
C GLU A 226 -15.09 10.11 0.98
N ALA A 227 -15.06 10.49 -0.31
CA ALA A 227 -13.84 10.86 -1.03
C ALA A 227 -13.17 12.17 -0.54
N GLU A 228 -13.87 12.99 0.25
CA GLU A 228 -13.34 14.26 0.77
C GLU A 228 -12.69 14.13 2.17
N VAL A 229 -12.94 13.04 2.89
CA VAL A 229 -12.39 12.85 4.24
C VAL A 229 -11.01 12.21 4.14
N CYS A 230 -10.04 13.00 3.69
CA CYS A 230 -8.63 12.68 3.83
C CYS A 230 -8.18 13.19 5.20
N PHE A 231 -8.04 12.28 6.18
CA PHE A 231 -7.41 12.64 7.45
C PHE A 231 -5.90 12.77 7.24
N ARG A 232 -5.48 13.93 6.74
CA ARG A 232 -4.07 14.34 6.70
C ARG A 232 -3.65 14.74 8.10
N GLU A 233 -2.43 14.36 8.50
CA GLU A 233 -1.83 14.68 9.80
C GLU A 233 -2.38 15.98 10.43
N ILE A 234 -2.92 15.88 11.64
CA ILE A 234 -2.88 17.01 12.56
C ILE A 234 -1.40 17.12 12.94
N VAL A 235 -0.69 18.04 12.27
CA VAL A 235 0.62 18.50 12.73
C VAL A 235 0.41 19.03 14.16
N VAL A 236 0.96 18.33 15.16
CA VAL A 236 1.08 18.81 16.54
C VAL A 236 2.50 19.27 16.78
#